data_AF-A0A9E2JYW2-F1
#
_entry.id   AF-A0A9E2JYW2-F1
#
_cell.length_a   1.000
_cell.length_b   1.000
_cell.length_c   1.000
_cell.angle_alpha   90.00
_cell.angle_beta   90.00
_cell.angle_gamma   90.00
#
_symmetry.space_group_name_H-M   'P 1'
#
loop_
_entity.id
_entity.type
_entity.pdbx_description
1 polymer ?
#
loop_
_entity_poly.entity_id
_entity_poly.type
_entity_poly.pdbx_seq_one_letter_code
_entity_poly.pdbx_strand_id
1 'polypeptide(L)'
;MRAWLSAIVIGLALAPLGAKAWTQHALGTWQALQVLPDARQEPPVRVESLEQFLRTQGTALELILREEEQWARANVRNYAPRPEVLAYRFDPKAEAPEWRRRFMAAVRINPLLPLAPFLQLQPLPSVLSAHARTEIAAREVVAPGAEAAAAGHRLVALREGDAVPVIDVIATASDEPDYGMDLGLWADSGTEAGRLYGLGRQPWSTLQLAQGEQALFHRGYYHESSWVYALVEGANRSLLESRMHLWQTLARHARVTGHAYWSWRFAGWAMHYAQELTQPYRARLLPGVSPMQLVSWRLMNAVGASRALDQAFAQTNQRMLALEQYQQQVLLGALSRSDLQHPWIQALGHMRDDIGRLVLPERGLREQVARRAFARADALDEMVSRGVPPPAELDALLAELAGDFGSVTRAIWRRLQ
;
A
#
# COMPACT_ATOMS: atom_id res chain seq x y z
N MET A 1 -12.73 14.73 -42.51
CA MET A 1 -13.45 14.08 -41.41
C MET A 1 -12.47 13.73 -40.30
N ARG A 2 -12.25 14.70 -39.42
CA ARG A 2 -11.45 14.66 -38.18
C ARG A 2 -12.47 14.97 -37.08
N ALA A 3 -12.99 13.97 -36.35
CA ALA A 3 -14.01 14.22 -35.33
C ALA A 3 -14.25 13.10 -34.28
N TRP A 4 -13.42 12.04 -34.19
CA TRP A 4 -13.73 10.91 -33.30
C TRP A 4 -12.62 10.50 -32.32
N LEU A 5 -11.56 11.31 -32.19
CA LEU A 5 -10.66 11.29 -31.01
C LEU A 5 -11.30 11.98 -29.78
N SER A 6 -12.47 12.58 -29.95
CA SER A 6 -13.17 13.35 -28.91
C SER A 6 -14.15 12.54 -28.07
N ALA A 7 -14.36 11.24 -28.33
CA ALA A 7 -15.39 10.45 -27.62
C ALA A 7 -14.87 9.64 -26.42
N ILE A 8 -13.55 9.58 -26.18
CA ILE A 8 -12.97 9.17 -24.88
C ILE A 8 -12.32 10.38 -24.16
N VAL A 9 -12.23 11.53 -24.83
CA VAL A 9 -11.72 12.79 -24.26
C VAL A 9 -12.82 13.80 -23.90
N ILE A 10 -14.08 13.63 -24.34
CA ILE A 10 -15.21 14.47 -23.93
C ILE A 10 -16.30 13.56 -23.34
N GLY A 11 -16.03 13.14 -22.11
CA GLY A 11 -16.90 12.40 -21.21
C GLY A 11 -16.37 12.41 -19.77
N LEU A 12 -15.14 12.90 -19.56
CA LEU A 12 -14.63 13.38 -18.29
C LEU A 12 -14.72 14.90 -18.28
N ALA A 13 -15.94 15.40 -18.11
CA ALA A 13 -16.10 16.75 -17.57
C ALA A 13 -15.28 16.80 -16.27
N LEU A 14 -14.48 17.86 -16.16
CA LEU A 14 -13.63 18.25 -15.04
C LEU A 14 -14.34 18.12 -13.68
N ALA A 15 -14.37 16.91 -13.16
CA ALA A 15 -14.37 16.66 -11.72
C ALA A 15 -13.00 16.05 -11.41
N PRO A 16 -12.32 16.46 -10.32
CA PRO A 16 -11.19 15.72 -9.79
C PRO A 16 -11.75 14.40 -9.24
N LEU A 17 -12.06 13.46 -10.12
CA LEU A 17 -12.37 12.09 -9.75
C LEU A 17 -11.03 11.50 -9.36
N GLY A 18 -10.75 11.52 -8.05
CA GLY A 18 -9.52 11.01 -7.47
C GLY A 18 -9.20 9.63 -8.06
N ALA A 19 -8.02 9.53 -8.67
CA ALA A 19 -7.55 8.30 -9.27
C ALA A 19 -7.44 7.24 -8.16
N LYS A 20 -8.31 6.23 -8.23
CA LYS A 20 -8.35 5.10 -7.28
C LYS A 20 -8.12 3.85 -8.07
N ALA A 21 -6.98 3.25 -7.81
CA ALA A 21 -6.47 2.23 -8.66
C ALA A 21 -5.53 1.29 -7.85
N TRP A 22 -5.75 -0.05 -7.89
CA TRP A 22 -5.08 -1.13 -7.08
C TRP A 22 -5.17 -0.90 -5.56
N THR A 23 -5.53 0.32 -5.20
CA THR A 23 -6.35 0.75 -4.10
C THR A 23 -7.47 -0.23 -3.82
N GLN A 24 -7.79 -0.33 -2.53
CA GLN A 24 -8.76 -1.25 -1.95
C GLN A 24 -8.21 -2.65 -1.67
N HIS A 25 -6.99 -2.67 -1.13
CA HIS A 25 -6.34 -3.80 -0.48
C HIS A 25 -7.29 -4.53 0.47
N ALA A 26 -8.21 -3.85 1.15
CA ALA A 26 -9.20 -4.52 2.01
C ALA A 26 -10.06 -5.56 1.26
N LEU A 27 -10.42 -5.33 0.00
CA LEU A 27 -11.14 -6.29 -0.85
C LEU A 27 -10.27 -7.42 -1.37
N GLY A 28 -8.96 -7.22 -1.48
CA GLY A 28 -8.08 -8.32 -1.81
C GLY A 28 -7.85 -9.19 -0.57
N THR A 29 -7.55 -8.52 0.55
CA THR A 29 -7.14 -9.12 1.82
C THR A 29 -8.23 -10.01 2.39
N TRP A 30 -9.47 -9.52 2.45
CA TRP A 30 -10.58 -10.30 3.02
C TRP A 30 -10.82 -11.60 2.22
N GLN A 31 -10.81 -11.52 0.90
CA GLN A 31 -11.05 -12.62 -0.04
C GLN A 31 -9.91 -13.64 0.02
N ALA A 32 -8.67 -13.16 0.19
CA ALA A 32 -7.49 -13.99 0.34
C ALA A 32 -7.43 -14.74 1.67
N LEU A 33 -7.96 -14.15 2.76
CA LEU A 33 -7.92 -14.74 4.10
C LEU A 33 -9.14 -15.61 4.42
N GLN A 34 -10.33 -15.29 3.90
CA GLN A 34 -11.56 -16.04 4.22
C GLN A 34 -11.51 -17.52 3.77
N VAL A 35 -10.64 -17.87 2.83
CA VAL A 35 -10.43 -19.27 2.40
C VAL A 35 -9.64 -20.10 3.43
N LEU A 36 -8.95 -19.45 4.36
CA LEU A 36 -8.15 -20.11 5.39
C LEU A 36 -9.02 -20.51 6.59
N PRO A 37 -9.10 -21.81 6.96
CA PRO A 37 -9.89 -22.24 8.11
C PRO A 37 -9.45 -21.62 9.43
N ASP A 38 -8.15 -21.51 9.68
CA ASP A 38 -7.54 -20.87 10.85
C ASP A 38 -7.88 -19.38 10.92
N ALA A 39 -7.85 -18.66 9.79
CA ALA A 39 -8.27 -17.25 9.77
C ALA A 39 -9.77 -17.06 10.07
N ARG A 40 -10.63 -17.95 9.56
CA ARG A 40 -12.07 -17.89 9.84
C ARG A 40 -12.43 -18.27 11.28
N GLN A 41 -11.61 -19.13 11.89
CA GLN A 41 -11.83 -19.64 13.24
C GLN A 41 -11.10 -18.83 14.31
N GLU A 42 -10.23 -17.89 13.93
CA GLU A 42 -9.58 -16.99 14.88
C GLU A 42 -10.65 -16.23 15.70
N PRO A 43 -10.60 -16.30 17.04
CA PRO A 43 -11.61 -15.67 17.88
C PRO A 43 -11.72 -14.17 17.62
N PRO A 44 -12.94 -13.59 17.70
CA PRO A 44 -13.10 -12.14 17.65
C PRO A 44 -12.24 -11.44 18.69
N VAL A 45 -11.61 -10.33 18.28
CA VAL A 45 -10.73 -9.54 19.14
C VAL A 45 -11.46 -8.33 19.72
N ARG A 46 -11.00 -7.88 20.89
CA ARG A 46 -11.51 -6.68 21.54
C ARG A 46 -10.79 -5.46 21.01
N VAL A 47 -11.54 -4.49 20.51
CA VAL A 47 -10.99 -3.22 20.02
C VAL A 47 -10.24 -2.51 21.15
N GLU A 48 -9.05 -2.03 20.83
CA GLU A 48 -8.15 -1.33 21.76
C GLU A 48 -7.72 0.01 21.13
N SER A 49 -7.74 1.10 21.90
CA SER A 49 -7.22 2.40 21.44
C SER A 49 -5.70 2.38 21.26
N LEU A 50 -5.15 3.25 20.41
CA LEU A 50 -3.69 3.36 20.26
C LEU A 50 -3.06 3.81 21.56
N GLU A 51 -3.74 4.72 22.24
CA GLU A 51 -3.32 5.32 23.50
C GLU A 51 -3.19 4.26 24.61
N GLN A 52 -4.11 3.29 24.67
CA GLN A 52 -3.99 2.17 25.61
C GLN A 52 -2.80 1.26 25.28
N PHE A 53 -2.59 0.93 24.01
CA PHE A 53 -1.43 0.15 23.57
C PHE A 53 -0.11 0.87 23.89
N LEU A 54 -0.01 2.17 23.60
CA LEU A 54 1.20 2.96 23.87
C LEU A 54 1.46 3.13 25.36
N ARG A 55 0.42 3.29 26.19
CA ARG A 55 0.55 3.36 27.64
C ARG A 55 1.13 2.08 28.23
N THR A 56 0.72 0.93 27.71
CA THR A 56 1.09 -0.39 28.24
C THR A 56 2.42 -0.89 27.69
N GLN A 57 2.69 -0.67 26.40
CA GLN A 57 3.90 -1.16 25.72
C GLN A 57 5.00 -0.10 25.57
N GLY A 58 4.77 1.15 25.98
CA GLY A 58 5.69 2.26 25.76
C GLY A 58 7.15 1.97 26.15
N THR A 59 7.40 1.42 27.35
CA THR A 59 8.78 1.05 27.74
C THR A 59 9.41 0.02 26.82
N ALA A 60 8.67 -0.99 26.37
CA ALA A 60 9.17 -2.01 25.45
C ALA A 60 9.45 -1.44 24.04
N LEU A 61 8.60 -0.51 23.59
CA LEU A 61 8.72 0.13 22.29
C LEU A 61 10.02 0.95 22.13
N GLU A 62 10.64 1.43 23.21
CA GLU A 62 11.95 2.08 23.11
C GLU A 62 13.02 1.16 22.52
N LEU A 63 13.09 -0.08 23.01
CA LEU A 63 14.04 -1.07 22.52
C LEU A 63 13.68 -1.49 21.10
N ILE A 64 12.41 -1.84 20.87
CA ILE A 64 11.93 -2.34 19.58
C ILE A 64 12.17 -1.31 18.47
N LEU A 65 11.77 -0.05 18.67
CA LEU A 65 11.92 0.98 17.64
C LEU A 65 13.38 1.42 17.43
N ARG A 66 14.26 1.17 18.41
CA ARG A 66 15.71 1.32 18.24
C ARG A 66 16.27 0.20 17.36
N GLU A 67 15.87 -1.04 17.59
CA GLU A 67 16.29 -2.20 16.80
C GLU A 67 15.77 -2.12 15.37
N GLU A 68 14.53 -1.66 15.17
CA GLU A 68 13.97 -1.41 13.83
C GLU A 68 14.77 -0.36 13.05
N GLU A 69 15.17 0.73 13.70
CA GLU A 69 16.04 1.74 13.07
C GLU A 69 17.42 1.16 12.70
N GLN A 70 17.99 0.30 13.54
CA GLN A 70 19.26 -0.39 13.25
C GLN A 70 19.12 -1.36 12.08
N TRP A 71 18.05 -2.17 12.07
CA TRP A 71 17.76 -3.09 10.99
C TRP A 71 17.57 -2.35 9.66
N ALA A 72 16.82 -1.25 9.66
CA ALA A 72 16.58 -0.47 8.45
C ALA A 72 17.88 0.12 7.88
N ARG A 73 18.78 0.65 8.72
CA ARG A 73 20.10 1.14 8.31
C ARG A 73 20.97 0.06 7.68
N ALA A 74 20.88 -1.17 8.18
CA ALA A 74 21.69 -2.29 7.72
C ALA A 74 21.15 -2.93 6.42
N ASN A 75 19.82 -2.94 6.23
CA ASN A 75 19.18 -3.79 5.21
C ASN A 75 18.49 -3.01 4.08
N VAL A 76 18.08 -1.76 4.33
CA VAL A 76 17.31 -0.97 3.35
C VAL A 76 18.26 -0.10 2.53
N ARG A 77 18.24 -0.30 1.21
CA ARG A 77 19.12 0.39 0.28
C ARG A 77 18.84 1.89 0.30
N ASN A 78 19.88 2.71 0.49
CA ASN A 78 19.78 4.17 0.54
C ASN A 78 18.76 4.66 1.58
N TYR A 79 18.62 3.95 2.70
CA TYR A 79 17.79 4.37 3.82
C TYR A 79 18.27 5.72 4.37
N ALA A 80 17.33 6.61 4.65
CA ALA A 80 17.62 7.87 5.34
C ALA A 80 17.52 7.64 6.86
N PRO A 81 18.65 7.68 7.58
CA PRO A 81 18.69 7.60 9.04
C PRO A 81 17.62 8.47 9.71
N ARG A 82 16.85 7.90 10.64
CA ARG A 82 15.98 8.70 11.50
C ARG A 82 16.84 9.63 12.37
N PRO A 83 16.53 10.94 12.45
CA PRO A 83 17.18 11.84 13.39
C PRO A 83 17.06 11.34 14.85
N GLU A 84 18.14 11.45 15.63
CA GLU A 84 18.19 10.90 16.99
C GLU A 84 17.16 11.56 17.92
N VAL A 85 16.85 12.85 17.71
CA VAL A 85 15.81 13.58 18.44
C VAL A 85 14.41 12.95 18.29
N LEU A 86 14.18 12.16 17.23
CA LEU A 86 12.93 11.43 17.00
C LEU A 86 12.96 10.01 17.58
N ALA A 87 13.98 9.64 18.36
CA ALA A 87 14.00 8.34 19.01
C ALA A 87 12.83 8.24 19.96
N TYR A 88 12.12 7.10 19.90
CA TYR A 88 10.99 6.89 20.80
C TYR A 88 11.49 6.86 22.24
N ARG A 89 10.89 7.70 23.08
CA ARG A 89 11.15 7.80 24.52
C ARG A 89 9.84 7.82 25.24
N PHE A 90 9.59 6.78 26.02
CA PHE A 90 8.39 6.68 26.81
C PHE A 90 8.55 7.48 28.09
N ASP A 91 7.57 8.33 28.37
CA ASP A 91 7.45 9.02 29.64
C ASP A 91 6.09 8.63 30.24
N PRO A 92 6.06 7.83 31.32
CA PRO A 92 4.81 7.41 31.93
C PRO A 92 4.00 8.56 32.54
N LYS A 93 4.60 9.74 32.70
CA LYS A 93 3.92 10.96 33.19
C LYS A 93 3.39 11.85 32.06
N ALA A 94 3.73 11.55 30.80
CA ALA A 94 3.20 12.28 29.67
C ALA A 94 1.73 11.91 29.40
N GLU A 95 1.01 12.79 28.72
CA GLU A 95 -0.38 12.57 28.34
C GLU A 95 -0.49 11.76 27.03
N ALA A 96 -1.66 11.14 26.80
CA ALA A 96 -1.90 10.28 25.64
C ALA A 96 -1.59 10.92 24.26
N PRO A 97 -1.93 12.21 24.00
CA PRO A 97 -1.55 12.87 22.75
C PRO A 97 -0.03 12.95 22.53
N GLU A 98 0.74 13.09 23.61
CA GLU A 98 2.20 13.16 23.55
C GLU A 98 2.80 11.77 23.26
N TRP A 99 2.29 10.69 23.87
CA TRP A 99 2.69 9.33 23.53
C TRP A 99 2.46 9.03 22.06
N ARG A 100 1.27 9.38 21.55
CA ARG A 100 0.91 9.22 20.14
C ARG A 100 1.84 10.02 19.24
N ARG A 101 2.06 11.31 19.53
CA ARG A 101 2.96 12.17 18.75
C ARG A 101 4.38 11.58 18.69
N ARG A 102 4.94 11.14 19.82
CA ARG A 102 6.26 10.51 19.88
C ARG A 102 6.32 9.20 19.10
N PHE A 103 5.29 8.35 19.21
CA PHE A 103 5.21 7.11 18.46
C PHE A 103 5.21 7.39 16.96
N MET A 104 4.27 8.22 16.47
CA MET A 104 4.12 8.55 15.05
C MET A 104 5.39 9.20 14.48
N ALA A 105 6.06 10.06 15.26
CA ALA A 105 7.34 10.65 14.87
C ALA A 105 8.49 9.62 14.81
N ALA A 106 8.55 8.69 15.76
CA ALA A 106 9.57 7.65 15.78
C ALA A 106 9.42 6.65 14.62
N VAL A 107 8.19 6.30 14.25
CA VAL A 107 7.90 5.49 13.06
C VAL A 107 7.84 6.33 11.77
N ARG A 108 7.94 7.66 11.87
CA ARG A 108 7.89 8.62 10.76
C ARG A 108 6.67 8.47 9.85
N ILE A 109 5.46 8.36 10.41
CA ILE A 109 4.19 8.40 9.65
C ILE A 109 3.49 9.75 9.81
N ASN A 110 2.52 10.05 8.95
CA ASN A 110 1.81 11.32 8.94
C ASN A 110 1.13 11.59 10.29
N PRO A 111 1.53 12.63 11.05
CA PRO A 111 0.99 12.90 12.38
C PRO A 111 -0.48 13.33 12.37
N LEU A 112 -1.03 13.68 11.20
CA LEU A 112 -2.43 14.07 11.03
C LEU A 112 -3.35 12.88 10.70
N LEU A 113 -2.80 11.67 10.52
CA LEU A 113 -3.61 10.47 10.33
C LEU A 113 -4.39 10.17 11.63
N PRO A 114 -5.74 10.10 11.61
CA PRO A 114 -6.55 9.96 12.83
C PRO A 114 -6.40 8.62 13.56
N LEU A 115 -6.10 7.52 12.87
CA LEU A 115 -5.97 6.16 13.45
C LEU A 115 -7.15 5.75 14.35
N ALA A 116 -8.33 6.31 14.11
CA ALA A 116 -9.54 5.95 14.83
C ALA A 116 -9.86 4.45 14.63
N PRO A 117 -10.52 3.78 15.58
CA PRO A 117 -11.04 2.43 15.36
C PRO A 117 -12.26 2.43 14.43
N PHE A 118 -12.19 1.70 13.32
CA PHE A 118 -13.29 1.56 12.36
C PHE A 118 -13.22 0.21 11.64
N LEU A 119 -14.27 -0.15 10.92
CA LEU A 119 -14.26 -1.21 9.91
C LEU A 119 -14.65 -0.65 8.54
N GLN A 120 -14.00 -1.16 7.50
CA GLN A 120 -14.47 -1.09 6.13
C GLN A 120 -15.29 -2.33 5.81
N LEU A 121 -16.58 -2.14 5.58
CA LEU A 121 -17.49 -3.24 5.27
C LEU A 121 -17.25 -3.76 3.85
N GLN A 122 -17.35 -5.09 3.71
CA GLN A 122 -17.38 -5.72 2.39
C GLN A 122 -18.59 -5.20 1.60
N PRO A 123 -18.43 -4.91 0.30
CA PRO A 123 -19.49 -4.36 -0.55
C PRO A 123 -20.47 -5.43 -1.03
N LEU A 124 -20.80 -6.39 -0.15
CA LEU A 124 -21.79 -7.43 -0.38
C LEU A 124 -23.16 -6.95 0.10
N PRO A 125 -24.24 -7.10 -0.69
CA PRO A 125 -25.58 -6.70 -0.28
C PRO A 125 -25.99 -7.24 1.09
N SER A 126 -25.67 -8.51 1.38
CA SER A 126 -25.96 -9.15 2.67
C SER A 126 -25.25 -8.49 3.85
N VAL A 127 -23.98 -8.09 3.68
CA VAL A 127 -23.19 -7.39 4.72
C VAL A 127 -23.70 -5.97 4.91
N LEU A 128 -23.95 -5.26 3.81
CA LEU A 128 -24.43 -3.88 3.83
C LEU A 128 -25.86 -3.75 4.39
N SER A 129 -26.73 -4.74 4.19
CA SER A 129 -28.07 -4.72 4.77
C SER A 129 -28.13 -5.14 6.24
N ALA A 130 -27.16 -5.93 6.71
CA ALA A 130 -27.23 -6.57 8.03
C ALA A 130 -26.49 -5.81 9.14
N HIS A 131 -25.62 -4.84 8.82
CA HIS A 131 -24.87 -4.13 9.86
C HIS A 131 -25.76 -3.16 10.65
N ALA A 132 -25.53 -3.09 11.96
CA ALA A 132 -26.20 -2.14 12.86
C ALA A 132 -25.25 -1.03 13.37
N ARG A 133 -24.00 -1.00 12.88
CA ARG A 133 -22.98 -0.04 13.31
C ARG A 133 -23.20 1.33 12.66
N THR A 134 -22.94 2.39 13.43
CA THR A 134 -22.97 3.78 12.95
C THR A 134 -21.89 4.01 11.91
N GLU A 135 -22.25 4.66 10.80
CA GLU A 135 -21.29 5.08 9.79
C GLU A 135 -20.34 6.14 10.36
N ILE A 136 -19.09 6.12 9.90
CA ILE A 136 -18.06 7.10 10.25
C ILE A 136 -17.66 7.88 9.00
N ALA A 137 -17.45 9.20 9.12
CA ALA A 137 -17.06 10.00 7.98
C ALA A 137 -15.60 9.71 7.58
N ALA A 138 -15.30 9.74 6.27
CA ALA A 138 -13.94 9.50 5.77
C ALA A 138 -12.88 10.37 6.46
N ARG A 139 -13.17 11.66 6.69
CA ARG A 139 -12.28 12.63 7.39
C ARG A 139 -11.88 12.22 8.81
N GLU A 140 -12.61 11.30 9.43
CA GLU A 140 -12.31 10.81 10.78
C GLU A 140 -11.34 9.61 10.77
N VAL A 141 -11.02 9.07 9.59
CA VAL A 141 -10.10 7.93 9.44
C VAL A 141 -8.97 8.18 8.46
N VAL A 142 -9.10 9.17 7.56
CA VAL A 142 -8.07 9.57 6.59
C VAL A 142 -7.36 10.83 7.00
N ALA A 143 -6.09 10.96 6.60
CA ALA A 143 -5.34 12.19 6.76
C ALA A 143 -5.89 13.30 5.84
N PRO A 144 -5.75 14.59 6.21
CA PRO A 144 -6.13 15.70 5.35
C PRO A 144 -5.47 15.63 3.97
N GLY A 145 -6.25 15.75 2.91
CA GLY A 145 -5.79 15.63 1.52
C GLY A 145 -5.81 14.21 0.95
N ALA A 146 -6.14 13.20 1.76
CA ALA A 146 -6.30 11.80 1.35
C ALA A 146 -7.77 11.34 1.28
N GLU A 147 -8.74 12.27 1.35
CA GLU A 147 -10.18 11.93 1.39
C GLU A 147 -10.64 11.17 0.15
N ALA A 148 -10.00 11.45 -0.98
CA ALA A 148 -10.21 10.69 -2.20
C ALA A 148 -9.98 9.20 -1.98
N ALA A 149 -9.02 8.75 -1.15
CA ALA A 149 -8.71 7.33 -0.94
C ALA A 149 -9.89 6.55 -0.35
N ALA A 150 -10.66 7.13 0.57
CA ALA A 150 -11.83 6.50 1.21
C ALA A 150 -13.16 6.72 0.47
N ALA A 151 -13.20 7.54 -0.59
CA ALA A 151 -14.45 7.82 -1.29
C ALA A 151 -15.14 6.54 -1.83
N GLY A 152 -16.44 6.40 -1.55
CA GLY A 152 -17.24 5.22 -1.93
C GLY A 152 -17.12 4.02 -0.99
N HIS A 153 -16.17 4.02 -0.03
CA HIS A 153 -16.06 2.96 0.96
C HIS A 153 -17.20 3.05 1.99
N ARG A 154 -17.63 1.91 2.52
CA ARG A 154 -18.62 1.84 3.61
C ARG A 154 -17.88 1.66 4.92
N LEU A 155 -17.72 2.74 5.66
CA LEU A 155 -16.94 2.80 6.89
C LEU A 155 -17.87 2.89 8.08
N VAL A 156 -17.64 2.06 9.11
CA VAL A 156 -18.42 2.08 10.35
C VAL A 156 -17.52 2.25 11.56
N ALA A 157 -17.96 3.04 12.54
CA ALA A 157 -17.22 3.29 13.76
C ALA A 157 -17.15 2.04 14.65
N LEU A 158 -16.00 1.87 15.32
CA LEU A 158 -15.82 0.91 16.40
C LEU A 158 -15.63 1.65 17.73
N ARG A 159 -16.07 1.02 18.81
CA ARG A 159 -15.83 1.49 20.18
C ARG A 159 -14.82 0.58 20.87
N GLU A 160 -14.04 1.13 21.79
CA GLU A 160 -13.15 0.34 22.63
C GLU A 160 -13.94 -0.77 23.35
N GLY A 161 -13.39 -1.99 23.36
CA GLY A 161 -14.04 -3.17 23.91
C GLY A 161 -15.05 -3.88 22.97
N ASP A 162 -15.40 -3.31 21.82
CA ASP A 162 -16.19 -4.01 20.81
C ASP A 162 -15.51 -5.32 20.40
N ALA A 163 -16.27 -6.41 20.28
CA ALA A 163 -15.78 -7.65 19.69
C ALA A 163 -15.94 -7.57 18.17
N VAL A 164 -14.84 -7.80 17.44
CA VAL A 164 -14.81 -7.72 15.97
C VAL A 164 -14.09 -8.93 15.37
N PRO A 165 -14.55 -9.47 14.23
CA PRO A 165 -13.86 -10.54 13.52
C PRO A 165 -12.46 -10.11 13.08
N VAL A 166 -11.48 -11.01 13.21
CA VAL A 166 -10.08 -10.70 12.88
C VAL A 166 -9.89 -10.37 11.41
N ILE A 167 -10.54 -11.12 10.51
CA ILE A 167 -10.44 -10.87 9.06
C ILE A 167 -10.91 -9.45 8.72
N ASP A 168 -11.97 -8.96 9.36
CA ASP A 168 -12.48 -7.61 9.12
C ASP A 168 -11.50 -6.54 9.60
N VAL A 169 -10.81 -6.76 10.73
CA VAL A 169 -9.76 -5.86 11.25
C VAL A 169 -8.57 -5.80 10.30
N ILE A 170 -8.02 -6.95 9.91
CA ILE A 170 -6.82 -7.02 9.05
C ILE A 170 -7.13 -6.45 7.67
N ALA A 171 -8.27 -6.82 7.09
CA ALA A 171 -8.70 -6.31 5.80
C ALA A 171 -8.86 -4.79 5.85
N THR A 172 -9.58 -4.26 6.83
CA THR A 172 -9.72 -2.81 7.02
C THR A 172 -8.37 -2.12 7.14
N ALA A 173 -7.50 -2.65 8.00
CA ALA A 173 -6.19 -2.09 8.24
C ALA A 173 -5.31 -2.08 6.98
N SER A 174 -5.45 -3.06 6.09
CA SER A 174 -4.67 -3.11 4.85
C SER A 174 -4.94 -1.96 3.87
N ASP A 175 -6.03 -1.21 4.02
CA ASP A 175 -6.29 0.03 3.26
C ASP A 175 -5.74 1.29 3.95
N GLU A 176 -5.42 1.25 5.25
CA GLU A 176 -5.04 2.45 6.00
C GLU A 176 -3.76 3.14 5.53
N PRO A 177 -2.73 2.46 4.99
CA PRO A 177 -1.57 3.17 4.41
C PRO A 177 -1.95 4.13 3.28
N ASP A 178 -2.93 3.77 2.43
CA ASP A 178 -3.47 4.62 1.37
C ASP A 178 -4.28 5.81 1.91
N TYR A 179 -4.67 5.79 3.19
CA TYR A 179 -5.38 6.90 3.86
C TYR A 179 -4.47 8.05 4.28
N GLY A 180 -3.29 8.12 3.67
CA GLY A 180 -2.34 9.21 3.83
C GLY A 180 -1.31 8.99 4.93
N MET A 181 -1.04 7.73 5.29
CA MET A 181 0.00 7.36 6.27
C MET A 181 1.39 7.88 5.86
N ASP A 182 1.66 7.89 4.55
CA ASP A 182 2.94 8.27 3.96
C ASP A 182 2.95 9.66 3.30
N LEU A 183 1.95 10.50 3.59
CA LEU A 183 1.86 11.87 3.06
C LEU A 183 2.55 12.89 3.97
N GLY A 184 3.12 13.94 3.36
CA GLY A 184 3.66 15.07 4.09
C GLY A 184 4.95 14.75 4.87
N LEU A 185 5.74 13.78 4.44
CA LEU A 185 6.89 13.28 5.20
C LEU A 185 8.26 13.81 4.72
N TRP A 186 8.30 14.52 3.60
CA TRP A 186 9.55 14.96 2.98
C TRP A 186 9.90 16.41 3.34
N ALA A 187 11.18 16.75 3.31
CA ALA A 187 11.68 18.07 3.68
C ALA A 187 11.04 19.21 2.85
N ASP A 188 10.62 18.93 1.63
CA ASP A 188 9.94 19.83 0.71
C ASP A 188 8.42 19.62 0.59
N SER A 189 7.81 18.80 1.45
CA SER A 189 6.34 18.65 1.53
C SER A 189 5.62 19.87 2.12
N GLY A 190 6.35 20.85 2.68
CA GLY A 190 5.76 22.03 3.32
C GLY A 190 5.13 21.78 4.70
N THR A 191 5.24 20.57 5.24
CA THR A 191 4.68 20.18 6.55
C THR A 191 5.73 20.30 7.67
N GLU A 192 5.27 20.31 8.93
CA GLU A 192 6.17 20.23 10.08
C GLU A 192 6.87 18.87 10.16
N ALA A 193 6.14 17.78 9.96
CA ALA A 193 6.70 16.43 9.93
C ALA A 193 7.83 16.30 8.90
N GLY A 194 7.62 16.82 7.69
CA GLY A 194 8.59 16.82 6.62
C GLY A 194 9.92 17.49 6.98
N ARG A 195 9.86 18.61 7.70
CA ARG A 195 11.05 19.32 8.19
C ARG A 195 11.80 18.52 9.27
N LEU A 196 11.08 17.76 10.09
CA LEU A 196 11.65 17.09 11.26
C LEU A 196 12.12 15.65 10.97
N TYR A 197 11.44 14.90 10.08
CA TYR A 197 11.62 13.44 9.95
C TYR A 197 12.91 13.00 9.24
N GLY A 198 13.63 13.95 8.63
CA GLY A 198 14.96 13.69 8.08
C GLY A 198 14.97 12.76 6.86
N LEU A 199 13.87 12.65 6.12
CA LEU A 199 13.83 11.88 4.87
C LEU A 199 14.55 12.57 3.70
N GLY A 200 14.93 13.85 3.88
CA GLY A 200 15.47 14.67 2.81
C GLY A 200 14.39 15.11 1.83
N ARG A 201 14.82 15.57 0.66
CA ARG A 201 13.93 16.03 -0.41
C ARG A 201 13.36 14.86 -1.20
N GLN A 202 12.19 15.07 -1.76
CA GLN A 202 11.62 14.14 -2.75
C GLN A 202 12.49 14.11 -4.00
N PRO A 203 12.84 12.94 -4.52
CA PRO A 203 13.47 12.84 -5.82
C PRO A 203 12.58 13.43 -6.92
N TRP A 204 13.18 14.08 -7.93
CA TRP A 204 12.39 14.66 -9.03
C TRP A 204 11.49 13.63 -9.72
N SER A 205 11.99 12.40 -9.88
CA SER A 205 11.24 11.32 -10.54
C SER A 205 9.96 10.95 -9.79
N THR A 206 9.90 11.10 -8.47
CA THR A 206 8.73 10.71 -7.67
C THR A 206 7.61 11.74 -7.77
N LEU A 207 7.96 13.01 -7.93
CA LEU A 207 7.01 14.08 -8.26
C LEU A 207 6.29 13.81 -9.58
N GLN A 208 6.96 13.09 -10.49
CA GLN A 208 6.39 12.67 -11.77
C GLN A 208 5.54 11.42 -11.66
N LEU A 209 5.34 10.79 -10.49
CA LEU A 209 4.53 9.58 -10.30
C LEU A 209 3.12 9.91 -9.79
N ALA A 210 2.13 9.08 -10.15
CA ALA A 210 0.71 9.29 -9.83
C ALA A 210 0.38 9.46 -8.33
N GLN A 211 1.23 8.96 -7.45
CA GLN A 211 1.08 9.02 -5.98
C GLN A 211 2.09 9.96 -5.31
N GLY A 212 2.84 10.73 -6.12
CA GLY A 212 3.76 11.77 -5.66
C GLY A 212 4.58 11.39 -4.43
N GLU A 213 4.26 12.02 -3.30
CA GLU A 213 4.98 11.90 -2.04
C GLU A 213 5.02 10.48 -1.46
N GLN A 214 4.03 9.64 -1.75
CA GLN A 214 3.96 8.28 -1.21
C GLN A 214 4.75 7.28 -2.05
N ALA A 215 5.18 7.66 -3.27
CA ALA A 215 5.65 6.69 -4.26
C ALA A 215 6.81 5.83 -3.75
N LEU A 216 7.76 6.38 -2.97
CA LEU A 216 8.90 5.61 -2.46
C LEU A 216 8.56 4.68 -1.29
N PHE A 217 7.41 4.84 -0.66
CA PHE A 217 6.91 3.93 0.38
C PHE A 217 6.12 2.77 -0.22
N HIS A 218 5.54 2.96 -1.41
CA HIS A 218 4.65 1.99 -2.07
C HIS A 218 5.25 1.34 -3.32
N ARG A 219 6.52 1.61 -3.64
CA ARG A 219 7.20 1.07 -4.82
C ARG A 219 8.56 0.50 -4.50
N GLY A 220 8.94 -0.53 -5.24
CA GLY A 220 10.14 -1.32 -5.04
C GLY A 220 10.80 -1.67 -6.35
N TYR A 221 11.49 -0.69 -6.95
CA TYR A 221 12.22 -0.84 -8.21
C TYR A 221 13.54 -1.62 -8.03
N TYR A 222 13.50 -2.77 -7.35
CA TYR A 222 14.67 -3.49 -6.86
C TYR A 222 15.48 -4.22 -7.95
N HIS A 223 14.88 -4.44 -9.12
CA HIS A 223 15.47 -5.23 -10.21
C HIS A 223 15.75 -4.40 -11.46
N GLU A 224 15.70 -3.07 -11.33
CA GLU A 224 16.12 -2.16 -12.39
C GLU A 224 17.62 -2.29 -12.69
N SER A 225 17.99 -1.96 -13.92
CA SER A 225 19.40 -1.97 -14.32
C SER A 225 20.23 -0.91 -13.59
N SER A 226 21.54 -1.12 -13.48
CA SER A 226 22.47 -0.12 -12.93
C SER A 226 22.41 1.23 -13.66
N TRP A 227 22.15 1.21 -14.97
CA TRP A 227 21.94 2.43 -15.76
C TRP A 227 20.71 3.21 -15.33
N VAL A 228 19.58 2.53 -15.09
CA VAL A 228 18.37 3.19 -14.58
C VAL A 228 18.64 3.84 -13.23
N TYR A 229 19.34 3.15 -12.33
CA TYR A 229 19.73 3.72 -11.02
C TYR A 229 20.68 4.91 -11.13
N ALA A 230 21.57 4.94 -12.12
CA ALA A 230 22.47 6.07 -12.34
C ALA A 230 21.76 7.27 -12.98
N LEU A 231 20.72 7.04 -13.77
CA LEU A 231 20.06 8.06 -14.60
C LEU A 231 18.75 8.58 -14.04
N VAL A 232 18.13 7.87 -13.10
CA VAL A 232 16.86 8.29 -12.50
C VAL A 232 17.06 8.44 -11.00
N GLU A 233 17.11 9.69 -10.56
CA GLU A 233 17.14 10.06 -9.15
C GLU A 233 16.02 9.35 -8.39
N GLY A 234 16.33 8.72 -7.26
CA GLY A 234 15.34 8.03 -6.43
C GLY A 234 14.94 6.63 -6.89
N ALA A 235 15.29 6.19 -8.10
CA ALA A 235 14.91 4.85 -8.58
C ALA A 235 15.55 3.71 -7.75
N ASN A 236 16.69 3.96 -7.13
CA ASN A 236 17.37 3.02 -6.24
C ASN A 236 16.97 3.18 -4.76
N ARG A 237 15.94 3.98 -4.47
CA ARG A 237 15.46 4.26 -3.12
C ARG A 237 14.06 3.66 -2.97
N SER A 238 13.84 2.95 -1.87
CA SER A 238 12.52 2.45 -1.49
C SER A 238 12.48 2.30 0.03
N LEU A 239 11.42 2.80 0.64
CA LEU A 239 11.15 2.70 2.09
C LEU A 239 10.14 1.60 2.41
N LEU A 240 9.60 0.93 1.38
CA LEU A 240 8.59 -0.12 1.50
C LEU A 240 9.05 -1.25 2.43
N GLU A 241 10.29 -1.74 2.28
CA GLU A 241 10.83 -2.80 3.14
C GLU A 241 10.93 -2.37 4.60
N SER A 242 11.30 -1.10 4.86
CA SER A 242 11.34 -0.58 6.24
C SER A 242 9.95 -0.51 6.87
N ARG A 243 8.93 -0.07 6.11
CA ARG A 243 7.54 -0.04 6.56
C ARG A 243 7.05 -1.44 6.90
N MET A 244 7.28 -2.37 5.98
CA MET A 244 6.79 -3.73 6.10
C MET A 244 7.48 -4.51 7.22
N HIS A 245 8.80 -4.32 7.43
CA HIS A 245 9.51 -4.93 8.56
C HIS A 245 9.02 -4.38 9.90
N LEU A 246 8.94 -3.05 10.01
CA LEU A 246 8.42 -2.34 11.19
C LEU A 246 7.04 -2.87 11.62
N TRP A 247 6.10 -2.93 10.68
CA TRP A 247 4.73 -3.34 11.00
C TRP A 247 4.63 -4.82 11.34
N GLN A 248 5.43 -5.71 10.74
CA GLN A 248 5.49 -7.10 11.18
C GLN A 248 6.09 -7.24 12.58
N THR A 249 7.14 -6.48 12.91
CA THR A 249 7.73 -6.51 14.25
C THR A 249 6.74 -6.03 15.29
N LEU A 250 6.04 -4.93 15.04
CA LEU A 250 5.01 -4.43 15.94
C LEU A 250 3.81 -5.39 16.04
N ALA A 251 3.39 -6.02 14.92
CA ALA A 251 2.34 -7.03 14.92
C ALA A 251 2.69 -8.24 15.80
N ARG A 252 3.91 -8.78 15.66
CA ARG A 252 4.42 -9.89 16.46
C ARG A 252 4.54 -9.51 17.92
N HIS A 253 5.10 -8.34 18.22
CA HIS A 253 5.21 -7.84 19.59
C HIS A 253 3.84 -7.73 20.25
N ALA A 254 2.89 -7.06 19.59
CA ALA A 254 1.53 -6.90 20.10
C ALA A 254 0.84 -8.26 20.32
N ARG A 255 1.08 -9.27 19.46
CA ARG A 255 0.54 -10.63 19.66
C ARG A 255 1.05 -11.25 20.96
N VAL A 256 2.37 -11.27 21.16
CA VAL A 256 2.99 -11.95 22.31
C VAL A 256 2.75 -11.23 23.64
N THR A 257 2.42 -9.94 23.60
CA THR A 257 2.10 -9.15 24.80
C THR A 257 0.60 -8.98 25.06
N GLY A 258 -0.27 -9.63 24.28
CA GLY A 258 -1.72 -9.69 24.54
C GLY A 258 -2.55 -8.56 23.92
N HIS A 259 -1.98 -7.79 23.00
CA HIS A 259 -2.62 -6.68 22.28
C HIS A 259 -3.15 -7.13 20.92
N ALA A 260 -4.10 -8.08 20.93
CA ALA A 260 -4.53 -8.77 19.72
C ALA A 260 -5.11 -7.83 18.63
N TYR A 261 -5.83 -6.77 19.02
CA TYR A 261 -6.38 -5.81 18.05
C TYR A 261 -5.28 -5.07 17.30
N TRP A 262 -4.28 -4.53 18.01
CA TRP A 262 -3.13 -3.86 17.40
C TRP A 262 -2.23 -4.82 16.64
N SER A 263 -2.08 -6.06 17.10
CA SER A 263 -1.39 -7.10 16.35
C SER A 263 -1.95 -7.25 14.94
N TRP A 264 -3.28 -7.39 14.83
CA TRP A 264 -3.95 -7.55 13.54
C TRP A 264 -4.02 -6.27 12.71
N ARG A 265 -4.11 -5.10 13.35
CA ARG A 265 -4.04 -3.82 12.63
C ARG A 265 -2.64 -3.58 12.03
N PHE A 266 -1.58 -3.78 12.80
CA PHE A 266 -0.20 -3.73 12.28
C PHE A 266 0.05 -4.79 11.20
N ALA A 267 -0.52 -5.99 11.35
CA ALA A 267 -0.46 -7.03 10.33
C ALA A 267 -1.07 -6.57 9.00
N GLY A 268 -2.24 -5.92 9.03
CA GLY A 268 -2.87 -5.34 7.84
C GLY A 268 -1.97 -4.30 7.17
N TRP A 269 -1.33 -3.41 7.93
CA TRP A 269 -0.35 -2.45 7.38
C TRP A 269 0.84 -3.15 6.74
N ALA A 270 1.38 -4.20 7.37
CA ALA A 270 2.45 -4.99 6.76
C ALA A 270 2.00 -5.67 5.45
N MET A 271 0.78 -6.22 5.41
CA MET A 271 0.21 -6.85 4.23
C MET A 271 0.09 -5.86 3.08
N HIS A 272 -0.38 -4.64 3.34
CA HIS A 272 -0.48 -3.57 2.34
C HIS A 272 0.82 -3.42 1.55
N TYR A 273 1.93 -3.12 2.24
CA TYR A 273 3.22 -2.87 1.58
C TYR A 273 3.73 -4.09 0.81
N ALA A 274 3.45 -5.30 1.29
CA ALA A 274 3.84 -6.51 0.56
C ALA A 274 2.98 -6.76 -0.68
N GLN A 275 1.68 -6.48 -0.60
CA GLN A 275 0.74 -6.59 -1.70
C GLN A 275 1.10 -5.61 -2.83
N GLU A 276 1.59 -4.42 -2.50
CA GLU A 276 2.06 -3.43 -3.50
C GLU A 276 3.15 -3.98 -4.43
N LEU A 277 4.02 -4.87 -3.93
CA LEU A 277 5.08 -5.50 -4.72
C LEU A 277 4.58 -6.55 -5.71
N THR A 278 3.31 -6.94 -5.65
CA THR A 278 2.69 -7.82 -6.64
C THR A 278 2.28 -7.06 -7.92
N GLN A 279 2.24 -5.73 -7.85
CA GLN A 279 1.83 -4.85 -8.95
C GLN A 279 3.03 -4.54 -9.87
N PRO A 280 2.98 -4.86 -11.18
CA PRO A 280 4.15 -4.71 -12.06
C PRO A 280 4.66 -3.27 -12.30
N TYR A 281 3.79 -2.26 -12.41
CA TYR A 281 4.15 -0.83 -12.46
C TYR A 281 4.75 -0.28 -11.14
N ARG A 282 4.64 -1.00 -10.02
CA ARG A 282 5.27 -0.68 -8.73
C ARG A 282 6.60 -1.39 -8.54
N ALA A 283 6.83 -2.45 -9.32
CA ALA A 283 8.09 -3.19 -9.37
C ALA A 283 9.04 -2.71 -10.48
N ARG A 284 8.52 -2.09 -11.56
CA ARG A 284 9.30 -1.54 -12.68
C ARG A 284 8.93 -0.08 -12.98
N LEU A 285 9.95 0.76 -13.16
CA LEU A 285 9.80 2.22 -13.26
C LEU A 285 9.22 2.66 -14.60
N LEU A 286 9.78 2.19 -15.71
CA LEU A 286 9.34 2.52 -17.08
C LEU A 286 9.24 1.22 -17.90
N PRO A 287 8.14 0.47 -17.75
CA PRO A 287 7.88 -0.68 -18.61
C PRO A 287 7.88 -0.31 -20.10
N GLY A 288 8.35 -1.21 -20.95
CA GLY A 288 8.47 -0.99 -22.40
C GLY A 288 9.62 -0.06 -22.84
N VAL A 289 10.35 0.55 -21.90
CA VAL A 289 11.50 1.42 -22.18
C VAL A 289 12.81 0.67 -21.90
N SER A 290 13.67 0.56 -22.90
CA SER A 290 15.00 -0.03 -22.71
C SER A 290 15.96 0.94 -22.01
N PRO A 291 16.98 0.45 -21.28
CA PRO A 291 17.98 1.31 -20.66
C PRO A 291 18.69 2.25 -21.64
N MET A 292 18.94 1.82 -22.88
CA MET A 292 19.57 2.65 -23.91
C MET A 292 18.66 3.76 -24.43
N GLN A 293 17.36 3.48 -24.60
CA GLN A 293 16.38 4.53 -24.93
C GLN A 293 16.32 5.57 -23.81
N LEU A 294 16.34 5.13 -22.54
CA LEU A 294 16.39 6.03 -21.39
C LEU A 294 17.65 6.91 -21.38
N VAL A 295 18.83 6.33 -21.67
CA VAL A 295 20.08 7.08 -21.84
C VAL A 295 19.93 8.16 -22.91
N SER A 296 19.46 7.78 -24.11
CA SER A 296 19.28 8.73 -25.21
C SER A 296 18.29 9.85 -24.85
N TRP A 297 17.17 9.53 -24.20
CA TRP A 297 16.21 10.54 -23.78
C TRP A 297 16.77 11.48 -22.71
N ARG A 298 17.54 10.96 -21.74
CA ARG A 298 18.19 11.81 -20.73
C ARG A 298 19.21 12.78 -21.36
N LEU A 299 20.03 12.30 -22.29
CA LEU A 299 20.99 13.15 -23.00
C LEU A 299 20.28 14.25 -23.80
N MET A 300 19.21 13.90 -24.52
CA MET A 300 18.43 14.88 -25.28
C MET A 300 17.69 15.88 -24.37
N ASN A 301 17.12 15.43 -23.26
CA ASN A 301 16.45 16.31 -22.29
C ASN A 301 17.44 17.32 -21.68
N ALA A 302 18.68 16.90 -21.38
CA ALA A 302 19.70 17.76 -20.78
C ALA A 302 20.10 18.95 -21.68
N VAL A 303 20.01 18.79 -23.00
CA VAL A 303 20.24 19.87 -23.99
C VAL A 303 18.95 20.55 -24.45
N GLY A 304 17.82 20.30 -23.77
CA GLY A 304 16.51 20.86 -24.11
C GLY A 304 15.88 20.31 -25.40
N ALA A 305 16.42 19.23 -25.96
CA ALA A 305 16.05 18.68 -27.26
C ALA A 305 14.93 17.63 -27.20
N SER A 306 14.47 17.20 -26.02
CA SER A 306 13.37 16.23 -25.90
C SER A 306 12.55 16.42 -24.63
N ARG A 307 11.28 15.99 -24.68
CA ARG A 307 10.37 15.80 -23.53
C ARG A 307 9.95 14.34 -23.37
N ALA A 308 10.60 13.42 -24.11
CA ALA A 308 10.19 12.02 -24.22
C ALA A 308 10.18 11.31 -22.86
N LEU A 309 11.14 11.63 -21.98
CA LEU A 309 11.19 11.02 -20.66
C LEU A 309 9.99 11.41 -19.78
N ASP A 310 9.65 12.70 -19.75
CA ASP A 310 8.50 13.19 -18.96
C ASP A 310 7.19 12.61 -19.50
N GLN A 311 7.09 12.48 -20.84
CA GLN A 311 5.96 11.83 -21.49
C GLN A 311 5.89 10.34 -21.14
N ALA A 312 7.01 9.63 -21.06
CA ALA A 312 7.05 8.23 -20.68
C ALA A 312 6.59 8.02 -19.23
N PHE A 313 7.00 8.89 -18.29
CA PHE A 313 6.48 8.88 -16.92
C PHE A 313 4.98 9.13 -16.87
N ALA A 314 4.51 10.17 -17.58
CA ALA A 314 3.08 10.50 -17.64
C ALA A 314 2.25 9.35 -18.21
N GLN A 315 2.69 8.73 -19.30
CA GLN A 315 2.00 7.59 -19.91
C GLN A 315 1.98 6.38 -18.99
N THR A 316 3.12 6.05 -18.37
CA THR A 316 3.22 4.93 -17.42
C THR A 316 2.25 5.12 -16.26
N ASN A 317 2.17 6.33 -15.69
CA ASN A 317 1.21 6.64 -14.64
C ASN A 317 -0.24 6.55 -15.10
N GLN A 318 -0.56 7.08 -16.27
CA GLN A 318 -1.93 7.02 -16.81
C GLN A 318 -2.37 5.58 -17.00
N ARG A 319 -1.49 4.71 -17.54
CA ARG A 319 -1.76 3.29 -17.73
C ARG A 319 -1.88 2.55 -16.41
N MET A 320 -0.98 2.83 -15.46
CA MET A 320 -1.05 2.31 -14.10
C MET A 320 -2.43 2.65 -13.52
N LEU A 321 -2.77 3.93 -13.37
CA LEU A 321 -4.05 4.38 -12.82
C LEU A 321 -5.26 3.81 -13.57
N ALA A 322 -5.21 3.69 -14.89
CA ALA A 322 -6.31 3.12 -15.66
C ALA A 322 -6.52 1.62 -15.36
N LEU A 323 -5.44 0.84 -15.37
CA LEU A 323 -5.46 -0.59 -15.07
C LEU A 323 -5.98 -0.85 -13.66
N GLU A 324 -5.39 -0.11 -12.76
CA GLU A 324 -5.61 -0.22 -11.36
C GLU A 324 -7.08 0.21 -11.02
N GLN A 325 -7.69 1.18 -11.75
CA GLN A 325 -9.10 1.60 -11.60
C GLN A 325 -10.05 0.57 -12.21
N TYR A 326 -9.68 0.02 -13.36
CA TYR A 326 -10.39 -1.08 -13.99
C TYR A 326 -10.49 -2.28 -13.04
N GLN A 327 -9.38 -2.61 -12.37
CA GLN A 327 -9.35 -3.67 -11.36
C GLN A 327 -10.38 -3.45 -10.25
N GLN A 328 -10.37 -2.25 -9.66
CA GLN A 328 -11.29 -1.89 -8.59
C GLN A 328 -12.76 -1.99 -9.06
N GLN A 329 -13.08 -1.44 -10.23
CA GLN A 329 -14.44 -1.46 -10.77
C GLN A 329 -14.96 -2.87 -11.01
N VAL A 330 -14.12 -3.77 -11.52
CA VAL A 330 -14.50 -5.17 -11.75
C VAL A 330 -14.77 -5.89 -10.42
N LEU A 331 -13.89 -5.75 -9.42
CA LEU A 331 -14.05 -6.41 -8.12
C LEU A 331 -15.26 -5.87 -7.35
N LEU A 332 -15.43 -4.54 -7.29
CA LEU A 332 -16.61 -3.91 -6.71
C LEU A 332 -17.90 -4.33 -7.42
N GLY A 333 -17.87 -4.37 -8.76
CA GLY A 333 -18.99 -4.81 -9.57
C GLY A 333 -19.37 -6.26 -9.29
N ALA A 334 -18.40 -7.17 -9.21
CA ALA A 334 -18.63 -8.57 -8.86
C ALA A 334 -19.25 -8.72 -7.47
N LEU A 335 -18.65 -8.09 -6.45
CA LEU A 335 -19.11 -8.20 -5.07
C LEU A 335 -20.49 -7.57 -4.84
N SER A 336 -20.75 -6.39 -5.42
CA SER A 336 -22.07 -5.74 -5.31
C SER A 336 -23.20 -6.56 -5.93
N ARG A 337 -22.90 -7.41 -6.92
CA ARG A 337 -23.84 -8.38 -7.51
C ARG A 337 -23.82 -9.75 -6.84
N SER A 338 -23.04 -9.92 -5.77
CA SER A 338 -22.78 -11.22 -5.11
C SER A 338 -22.21 -12.29 -6.05
N ASP A 339 -21.51 -11.88 -7.11
CA ASP A 339 -20.82 -12.77 -8.04
C ASP A 339 -19.47 -13.20 -7.46
N LEU A 340 -19.52 -14.12 -6.51
CA LEU A 340 -18.32 -14.69 -5.89
C LEU A 340 -17.58 -15.66 -6.83
N GLN A 341 -18.19 -16.05 -7.96
CA GLN A 341 -17.59 -16.95 -8.95
C GLN A 341 -16.75 -16.21 -9.99
N HIS A 342 -16.73 -14.88 -9.95
CA HIS A 342 -15.87 -14.07 -10.81
C HIS A 342 -14.41 -14.57 -10.75
N PRO A 343 -13.72 -14.78 -11.90
CA PRO A 343 -12.39 -15.39 -11.93
C PRO A 343 -11.37 -14.71 -11.01
N TRP A 344 -11.39 -13.38 -10.94
CA TRP A 344 -10.46 -12.63 -10.09
C TRP A 344 -10.76 -12.76 -8.60
N ILE A 345 -12.03 -12.89 -8.21
CA ILE A 345 -12.43 -13.16 -6.81
C ILE A 345 -11.96 -14.56 -6.41
N GLN A 346 -12.16 -15.54 -7.29
CA GLN A 346 -11.66 -16.91 -7.09
C GLN A 346 -10.13 -16.96 -7.02
N ALA A 347 -9.44 -16.20 -7.88
CA ALA A 347 -7.98 -16.15 -7.89
C ALA A 347 -7.39 -15.61 -6.58
N LEU A 348 -7.98 -14.55 -6.00
CA LEU A 348 -7.57 -14.02 -4.68
C LEU A 348 -7.56 -15.11 -3.60
N GLY A 349 -8.55 -16.00 -3.61
CA GLY A 349 -8.67 -17.12 -2.67
C GLY A 349 -7.98 -18.42 -3.09
N HIS A 350 -7.32 -18.47 -4.25
CA HIS A 350 -6.82 -19.73 -4.79
C HIS A 350 -5.55 -20.20 -4.08
N MET A 351 -5.64 -21.26 -3.28
CA MET A 351 -4.51 -21.77 -2.47
C MET A 351 -3.59 -22.76 -3.18
N ARG A 352 -3.98 -23.31 -4.35
CA ARG A 352 -3.23 -24.38 -5.05
C ARG A 352 -1.77 -24.00 -5.29
N ASP A 353 -1.54 -22.72 -5.54
CA ASP A 353 -0.24 -22.20 -5.88
C ASP A 353 0.55 -21.70 -4.66
N ASP A 354 -0.03 -21.72 -3.44
CA ASP A 354 0.68 -21.31 -2.23
C ASP A 354 1.86 -22.25 -1.92
N ILE A 355 1.68 -23.54 -2.24
CA ILE A 355 2.70 -24.58 -2.09
C ILE A 355 3.71 -24.41 -3.21
N GLY A 356 4.84 -23.80 -2.89
CA GLY A 356 5.93 -23.50 -3.83
C GLY A 356 6.07 -22.03 -4.17
N ARG A 357 5.04 -21.19 -3.96
CA ARG A 357 5.17 -19.75 -4.21
C ARG A 357 5.87 -18.99 -3.08
N LEU A 358 5.60 -19.22 -1.79
CA LEU A 358 6.11 -18.30 -0.76
C LEU A 358 6.25 -18.91 0.66
N VAL A 359 7.36 -19.61 0.91
CA VAL A 359 8.07 -19.34 2.18
C VAL A 359 8.79 -18.03 1.90
N LEU A 360 8.27 -16.86 2.31
CA LEU A 360 9.09 -15.66 2.09
C LEU A 360 10.26 -15.71 3.08
N PRO A 361 11.52 -15.91 2.66
CA PRO A 361 12.63 -15.61 3.56
C PRO A 361 12.62 -14.10 3.87
N GLU A 362 13.51 -13.65 4.74
CA GLU A 362 13.67 -12.23 5.09
C GLU A 362 13.75 -11.31 3.84
N ARG A 363 14.34 -11.81 2.74
CA ARG A 363 14.43 -11.11 1.44
C ARG A 363 13.42 -11.55 0.39
N GLY A 364 12.47 -12.41 0.73
CA GLY A 364 11.57 -13.06 -0.21
C GLY A 364 10.67 -12.09 -0.97
N LEU A 365 10.28 -10.98 -0.35
CA LEU A 365 9.52 -9.93 -1.04
C LEU A 365 10.32 -9.27 -2.15
N ARG A 366 11.58 -8.92 -1.89
CA ARG A 366 12.47 -8.37 -2.90
C ARG A 366 12.78 -9.41 -3.96
N GLU A 367 13.32 -10.55 -3.57
CA GLU A 367 13.95 -11.50 -4.49
C GLU A 367 12.96 -12.39 -5.25
N GLN A 368 11.74 -12.57 -4.74
CA GLN A 368 10.72 -13.44 -5.34
C GLN A 368 9.51 -12.62 -5.82
N VAL A 369 8.85 -11.90 -4.92
CA VAL A 369 7.59 -11.19 -5.25
C VAL A 369 7.82 -10.05 -6.23
N ALA A 370 8.65 -9.08 -5.86
CA ALA A 370 8.95 -7.93 -6.71
C ALA A 370 9.66 -8.37 -8.00
N ARG A 371 10.48 -9.42 -7.98
CA ARG A 371 11.13 -9.96 -9.18
C ARG A 371 10.11 -10.52 -10.18
N ARG A 372 9.11 -11.24 -9.69
CA ARG A 372 8.05 -11.80 -10.54
C ARG A 372 7.17 -10.71 -11.13
N ALA A 373 6.79 -9.70 -10.33
CA ALA A 373 6.05 -8.54 -10.82
C ALA A 373 6.88 -7.76 -11.86
N PHE A 374 8.16 -7.52 -11.60
CA PHE A 374 9.08 -6.87 -12.54
C PHE A 374 9.16 -7.61 -13.88
N ALA A 375 9.28 -8.95 -13.86
CA ALA A 375 9.37 -9.76 -15.07
C ALA A 375 8.10 -9.71 -15.95
N ARG A 376 6.96 -9.34 -15.39
CA ARG A 376 5.66 -9.22 -16.10
C ARG A 376 5.35 -7.81 -16.57
N ALA A 377 6.10 -6.82 -16.11
CA ALA A 377 5.75 -5.41 -16.31
C ALA A 377 5.74 -4.99 -17.78
N ASP A 378 6.72 -5.42 -18.58
CA ASP A 378 6.79 -5.06 -20.00
C ASP A 378 5.61 -5.66 -20.79
N ALA A 379 5.28 -6.93 -20.56
CA ALA A 379 4.15 -7.60 -21.21
C ALA A 379 2.79 -6.99 -20.80
N LEU A 380 2.63 -6.68 -19.51
CA LEU A 380 1.44 -5.99 -19.02
C LEU A 380 1.28 -4.63 -19.69
N ASP A 381 2.35 -3.83 -19.74
CA ASP A 381 2.30 -2.49 -20.32
C ASP A 381 1.99 -2.53 -21.82
N GLU A 382 2.53 -3.51 -22.54
CA GLU A 382 2.17 -3.75 -23.93
C GLU A 382 0.68 -4.06 -24.07
N MET A 383 0.13 -4.97 -23.25
CA MET A 383 -1.30 -5.32 -23.30
C MET A 383 -2.21 -4.14 -22.97
N VAL A 384 -1.87 -3.35 -21.95
CA VAL A 384 -2.62 -2.14 -21.57
C VAL A 384 -2.56 -1.08 -22.68
N SER A 385 -1.43 -0.97 -23.39
CA SER A 385 -1.27 0.00 -24.47
C SER A 385 -2.14 -0.27 -25.70
N ARG A 386 -2.61 -1.51 -25.90
CA ARG A 386 -3.45 -1.91 -27.05
C ARG A 386 -4.89 -1.40 -26.97
N GLY A 387 -5.33 -0.86 -25.83
CA GLY A 387 -6.63 -0.20 -25.68
C GLY A 387 -7.82 -1.15 -25.51
N VAL A 388 -9.03 -0.67 -25.87
CA VAL A 388 -10.33 -1.34 -25.61
C VAL A 388 -10.89 -1.96 -26.91
N PRO A 389 -11.43 -3.19 -26.88
CA PRO A 389 -11.53 -4.06 -25.70
C PRO A 389 -10.17 -4.60 -25.25
N PRO A 390 -9.95 -4.79 -23.95
CA PRO A 390 -8.73 -5.40 -23.46
C PRO A 390 -8.56 -6.79 -24.09
N PRO A 391 -7.34 -7.19 -24.46
CA PRO A 391 -7.11 -8.53 -25.00
C PRO A 391 -7.45 -9.58 -23.94
N ALA A 392 -7.95 -10.75 -24.35
CA ALA A 392 -8.28 -11.84 -23.41
C ALA A 392 -7.07 -12.26 -22.54
N GLU A 393 -5.86 -12.10 -23.08
CA GLU A 393 -4.60 -12.31 -22.38
C GLU A 393 -4.41 -11.36 -21.18
N LEU A 394 -4.93 -10.13 -21.25
CA LEU A 394 -4.88 -9.17 -20.14
C LEU A 394 -5.75 -9.64 -18.98
N ASP A 395 -6.94 -10.17 -19.25
CA ASP A 395 -7.83 -10.70 -18.21
C ASP A 395 -7.19 -11.91 -17.49
N ALA A 396 -6.57 -12.82 -18.24
CA ALA A 396 -5.84 -13.95 -17.68
C ALA A 396 -4.65 -13.50 -16.81
N LEU A 397 -3.86 -12.53 -17.29
CA LEU A 397 -2.74 -11.97 -16.53
C LEU A 397 -3.22 -11.28 -15.24
N LEU A 398 -4.34 -10.54 -15.29
CA LEU A 398 -4.90 -9.89 -14.11
C LEU A 398 -5.42 -10.90 -13.08
N ALA A 399 -5.99 -12.03 -13.52
CA ALA A 399 -6.34 -13.12 -12.63
C ALA A 399 -5.09 -13.73 -11.96
N GLU A 400 -3.98 -13.92 -12.69
CA GLU A 400 -2.72 -14.39 -12.09
C GLU A 400 -2.17 -13.41 -11.06
N LEU A 401 -2.21 -12.11 -11.36
CA LEU A 401 -1.77 -11.06 -10.44
C LEU A 401 -2.63 -11.01 -9.17
N ALA A 402 -3.95 -11.19 -9.30
CA ALA A 402 -4.85 -11.36 -8.15
C ALA A 402 -4.49 -12.60 -7.32
N GLY A 403 -4.10 -13.70 -7.96
CA GLY A 403 -3.58 -14.89 -7.28
C GLY A 403 -2.29 -14.62 -6.51
N ASP A 404 -1.37 -13.83 -7.08
CA ASP A 404 -0.13 -13.46 -6.40
C ASP A 404 -0.37 -12.53 -5.21
N PHE A 405 -1.28 -11.55 -5.34
CA PHE A 405 -1.78 -10.76 -4.22
C PHE A 405 -2.29 -11.67 -3.08
N GLY A 406 -3.16 -12.62 -3.41
CA GLY A 406 -3.75 -13.53 -2.43
C GLY A 406 -2.71 -14.41 -1.75
N SER A 407 -1.74 -14.92 -2.52
CA SER A 407 -0.68 -15.78 -2.00
C SER A 407 0.24 -15.03 -1.03
N VAL A 408 0.67 -13.80 -1.37
CA VAL A 408 1.47 -12.94 -0.47
C VAL A 408 0.71 -12.64 0.82
N THR A 409 -0.57 -12.30 0.72
CA THR A 409 -1.42 -12.02 1.89
C THR A 409 -1.45 -13.21 2.85
N ARG A 410 -1.73 -14.42 2.34
CA ARG A 410 -1.76 -15.64 3.16
C ARG A 410 -0.38 -16.02 3.71
N ALA A 411 0.69 -15.75 2.97
CA ALA A 411 2.05 -16.02 3.44
C ALA A 411 2.43 -15.12 4.62
N ILE A 412 1.97 -13.87 4.65
CA ILE A 412 2.15 -12.96 5.79
C ILE A 412 1.29 -13.42 6.97
N TRP A 413 0.03 -13.78 6.74
CA TRP A 413 -0.83 -14.36 7.78
C TRP A 413 -0.16 -15.53 8.50
N ARG A 414 0.39 -16.50 7.74
CA ARG A 414 1.07 -17.68 8.29
C ARG A 414 2.34 -17.35 9.09
N ARG A 415 2.98 -16.20 8.86
CA ARG A 415 4.15 -15.75 9.65
C ARG A 415 3.77 -15.13 10.99
N LEU A 416 2.51 -14.75 11.14
CA LEU A 416 2.00 -14.06 12.33
C LEU A 416 1.31 -15.04 13.29
N GLN A 417 1.05 -16.27 12.84
CA GLN A 417 0.78 -17.43 13.69
C GLN A 417 2.05 -17.82 14.43
#